data_AF-A0A2P8D2T7-F1
#
_entry.id   AF-A0A2P8D2T7-F1
#
_cell.length_a   1.000
_cell.length_b   1.000
_cell.length_c   1.000
_cell.angle_alpha   90.00
_cell.angle_beta   90.00
_cell.angle_gamma   90.00
#
_symmetry.space_group_name_H-M   'P 1'
#
loop_
_entity.id
_entity.type
_entity.pdbx_description
1 polymer ?
#
loop_
_entity_poly.entity_id
_entity_poly.type
_entity_poly.pdbx_seq_one_letter_code
_entity_poly.pdbx_strand_id
1 'polypeptide(L)'
;MKEKNNLSALSTEDLLKRRNLLKSVLIAFAVLWLLMIGVSIFLLLNKARATTFFPMIILPLTLLPALIQMNAVNKELKARDAAGKS
;
A
#
# COMPACT_ATOMS: atom_id res chain seq x y z
N MET A 1 21.44 0.28 15.70
CA MET A 1 21.45 -0.63 14.53
C MET A 1 20.15 -0.45 13.77
N LYS A 2 20.18 -0.02 12.50
CA LYS A 2 18.98 -0.04 11.66
C LYS A 2 18.71 -1.49 11.32
N GLU A 3 17.65 -2.09 11.87
CA GLU A 3 17.14 -3.38 11.41
C GLU A 3 16.87 -3.26 9.90
N LYS A 4 17.81 -3.78 9.09
CA LYS A 4 17.53 -4.04 7.69
C LYS A 4 16.48 -5.12 7.71
N ASN A 5 15.23 -4.76 7.37
CA ASN A 5 14.15 -5.69 7.07
C ASN A 5 14.73 -6.86 6.25
N ASN A 6 15.01 -7.97 6.94
CA ASN A 6 15.85 -9.04 6.41
C ASN A 6 14.96 -9.95 5.56
N LEU A 7 14.43 -9.39 4.46
CA LEU A 7 13.57 -10.08 3.51
C LEU A 7 14.24 -11.34 2.97
N SER A 8 15.57 -11.34 2.89
CA SER A 8 16.39 -12.50 2.54
C SER A 8 16.34 -13.63 3.58
N ALA A 9 16.00 -13.35 4.84
CA ALA A 9 15.82 -14.35 5.89
C ALA A 9 14.41 -14.97 5.93
N LEU A 10 13.43 -14.38 5.21
CA LEU A 10 12.08 -14.95 5.10
C LEU A 10 12.02 -16.06 4.06
N SER A 11 11.18 -17.06 4.34
CA SER A 11 10.83 -18.10 3.36
C SER A 11 10.09 -17.49 2.16
N THR A 12 10.14 -18.16 1.02
CA THR A 12 9.44 -17.71 -0.18
C THR A 12 7.92 -17.62 0.04
N GLU A 13 7.36 -18.51 0.87
CA GLU A 13 5.95 -18.47 1.27
C GLU A 13 5.59 -17.23 2.09
N ASP A 14 6.43 -16.85 3.04
CA ASP A 14 6.18 -15.68 3.89
C ASP A 14 6.32 -14.36 3.12
N LEU A 15 7.25 -14.31 2.14
CA LEU A 15 7.34 -13.20 1.18
C LEU A 15 6.07 -13.09 0.33
N LEU A 16 5.50 -14.22 -0.09
CA LEU A 16 4.26 -14.25 -0.88
C LEU A 16 3.04 -13.82 -0.04
N LYS A 17 2.95 -14.27 1.21
CA LYS A 17 1.93 -13.82 2.17
C LYS A 17 2.01 -12.32 2.41
N ARG A 18 3.21 -11.78 2.67
CA ARG A 18 3.41 -10.32 2.83
C ARG A 18 2.99 -9.54 1.60
N ARG A 19 3.34 -10.00 0.39
CA ARG A 19 2.90 -9.39 -0.87
C ARG A 19 1.37 -9.35 -0.99
N ASN A 20 0.69 -10.44 -0.64
CA ASN A 20 -0.77 -10.52 -0.70
C ASN A 20 -1.44 -9.60 0.32
N LEU A 21 -0.90 -9.49 1.54
CA LEU A 21 -1.37 -8.52 2.55
C LEU A 21 -1.20 -7.07 2.07
N LEU A 22 -0.04 -6.73 1.51
CA LEU A 22 0.20 -5.39 0.97
C LEU A 22 -0.77 -5.06 -0.19
N LYS A 23 -1.04 -6.03 -1.07
CA LYS A 23 -2.04 -5.90 -2.13
C LYS A 23 -3.47 -5.72 -1.60
N SER A 24 -3.88 -6.49 -0.60
CA SER A 24 -5.24 -6.38 -0.05
C SER A 24 -5.44 -5.04 0.65
N VAL A 25 -4.43 -4.53 1.37
CA VAL A 25 -4.44 -3.19 1.97
C VAL A 25 -4.59 -2.10 0.90
N LEU A 26 -3.86 -2.20 -0.22
CA LEU A 26 -4.00 -1.25 -1.33
C LEU A 26 -5.40 -1.26 -1.94
N ILE A 27 -6.01 -2.44 -2.09
CA ILE A 27 -7.38 -2.58 -2.61
C ILE A 27 -8.40 -1.97 -1.64
N ALA A 28 -8.28 -2.28 -0.34
CA ALA A 28 -9.14 -1.69 0.69
C ALA A 28 -9.06 -0.16 0.69
N PHE A 29 -7.85 0.37 0.50
CA PHE A 29 -7.62 1.80 0.39
C PHE A 29 -8.28 2.43 -0.85
N ALA A 30 -8.22 1.75 -2.00
CA ALA A 30 -8.86 2.20 -3.24
C ALA A 30 -10.40 2.26 -3.09
N VAL A 31 -10.99 1.26 -2.44
CA VAL A 31 -12.43 1.24 -2.14
C VAL A 31 -12.82 2.39 -1.19
N LEU A 32 -12.03 2.62 -0.14
CA LEU A 32 -12.22 3.74 0.78
C LEU A 32 -12.12 5.10 0.07
N TRP A 33 -11.19 5.23 -0.87
CA TRP A 33 -11.04 6.43 -1.69
C TRP A 33 -12.27 6.71 -2.56
N LEU A 34 -12.84 5.67 -3.17
CA LEU A 34 -14.10 5.76 -3.92
C LEU A 34 -15.26 6.24 -3.05
N LEU A 35 -15.40 5.69 -1.84
CA LEU A 35 -16.40 6.15 -0.87
C LEU A 35 -16.18 7.61 -0.47
N MET A 36 -14.93 8.01 -0.22
CA MET A 36 -14.58 9.39 0.11
C MET A 36 -14.95 10.36 -1.02
N ILE A 37 -14.77 9.98 -2.29
CA ILE A 37 -15.21 10.78 -3.44
C ILE A 37 -16.74 10.93 -3.42
N GLY A 38 -17.48 9.84 -3.18
CA GLY A 38 -18.94 9.88 -3.09
C GLY A 38 -19.44 10.83 -1.99
N VAL A 39 -18.86 10.72 -0.79
CA VAL A 39 -19.15 11.64 0.34
C VAL A 39 -18.79 13.08 -0.02
N SER A 40 -17.69 13.27 -0.75
CA SER A 40 -17.24 14.60 -1.15
C SER A 40 -18.21 15.29 -2.10
N ILE A 41 -18.73 14.55 -3.08
CA ILE A 41 -19.76 15.05 -3.99
C ILE A 41 -21.01 15.44 -3.19
N PHE A 42 -21.45 14.58 -2.25
CA PHE A 42 -22.60 14.88 -1.39
C PHE A 42 -22.40 16.15 -0.52
N LEU A 43 -21.20 16.33 0.03
CA LEU A 43 -20.86 17.50 0.84
C LEU A 43 -20.75 18.79 0.02
N LEU A 44 -20.24 18.71 -1.22
CA LEU A 44 -20.19 19.85 -2.15
C LEU A 44 -21.60 20.37 -2.47
N LEU A 45 -22.56 19.47 -2.68
CA LEU A 45 -23.96 19.84 -2.91
C LEU A 45 -24.59 20.53 -1.68
N ASN A 46 -24.08 20.25 -0.48
CA ASN A 46 -24.54 20.86 0.78
C ASN A 46 -23.69 22.09 1.22
N LYS A 47 -22.91 22.71 0.33
CA LYS A 47 -22.05 23.88 0.62
C LYS A 47 -21.03 23.65 1.76
N ALA A 48 -20.44 22.45 1.85
CA ALA A 48 -19.37 22.19 2.81
C ALA A 48 -18.08 22.98 2.48
N ARG A 49 -17.34 23.36 3.53
CA ARG A 49 -16.05 24.07 3.41
C ARG A 49 -14.95 23.15 2.89
N ALA A 50 -14.03 23.71 2.10
CA ALA A 50 -12.90 22.99 1.50
C ALA A 50 -11.97 22.29 2.52
N THR A 51 -11.99 22.73 3.78
CA THR A 51 -11.21 22.13 4.88
C THR A 51 -11.62 20.69 5.22
N THR A 52 -12.84 20.26 4.84
CA THR A 52 -13.31 18.89 5.08
C THR A 52 -12.58 17.85 4.21
N PHE A 53 -11.89 18.28 3.15
CA PHE A 53 -11.16 17.38 2.22
C PHE A 53 -9.70 17.13 2.60
N PHE A 54 -9.18 17.79 3.64
CA PHE A 54 -7.79 17.62 4.11
C PHE A 54 -7.38 16.15 4.38
N PRO A 55 -8.23 15.32 5.01
CA PRO A 55 -7.91 13.90 5.24
C PRO A 55 -7.64 13.13 3.95
N MET A 56 -8.26 13.54 2.83
CA MET A 56 -8.12 12.88 1.54
C MET A 56 -6.72 13.06 0.94
N ILE A 57 -6.05 14.18 1.27
CA ILE A 57 -4.68 14.48 0.83
C ILE A 57 -3.65 13.76 1.71
N ILE A 58 -3.92 13.63 3.01
CA ILE A 58 -2.99 12.98 3.96
C ILE A 58 -3.03 11.45 3.80
N LEU A 59 -4.19 10.88 3.49
CA LEU A 59 -4.38 9.45 3.29
C LEU A 59 -3.28 8.82 2.40
N PRO A 60 -3.05 9.25 1.15
CA PRO A 60 -2.06 8.61 0.27
C PRO A 60 -0.63 8.66 0.81
N LEU A 61 -0.26 9.63 1.67
CA LEU A 61 1.05 9.62 2.33
C LEU A 61 1.23 8.42 3.26
N THR A 62 0.16 7.96 3.90
CA THR A 62 0.21 6.79 4.80
C THR A 62 0.51 5.48 4.05
N LEU A 63 0.29 5.44 2.73
CA LEU A 63 0.59 4.28 1.88
C LEU A 63 2.06 4.21 1.44
N LEU A 64 2.83 5.31 1.51
CA LEU A 64 4.24 5.33 1.12
C LEU A 64 5.08 4.19 1.73
N PRO A 65 5.05 3.94 3.05
CA PRO A 65 5.81 2.84 3.64
C PRO A 65 5.35 1.47 3.13
N ALA A 66 4.06 1.28 2.82
CA ALA A 66 3.55 0.04 2.25
C ALA A 66 4.05 -0.17 0.80
N LEU A 67 4.08 0.89 -0.01
CA LEU A 67 4.60 0.85 -1.38
C LEU A 67 6.10 0.53 -1.42
N ILE A 68 6.89 1.15 -0.53
CA ILE A 68 8.33 0.88 -0.40
C ILE A 68 8.56 -0.59 -0.02
N GLN A 69 7.80 -1.10 0.96
CA GLN A 69 7.87 -2.51 1.36
C GLN A 69 7.45 -3.46 0.24
N MET A 70 6.41 -3.12 -0.53
CA MET A 70 5.95 -3.94 -1.65
C MET A 70 7.02 -4.04 -2.74
N ASN A 71 7.70 -2.94 -3.08
CA ASN A 71 8.80 -2.95 -4.03
C ASN A 71 9.99 -3.79 -3.55
N ALA A 72 10.32 -3.73 -2.25
CA ALA A 72 11.38 -4.53 -1.67
C ALA A 72 11.07 -6.04 -1.72
N VAL A 73 9.85 -6.43 -1.36
CA VAL A 73 9.37 -7.83 -1.44
C VAL A 73 9.37 -8.33 -2.89
N ASN A 74 8.91 -7.51 -3.84
CA ASN A 74 8.83 -7.89 -5.25
C ASN A 74 10.22 -8.01 -5.90
N LYS A 75 11.19 -7.18 -5.47
CA LYS A 75 12.60 -7.31 -5.90
C LYS A 75 13.23 -8.60 -5.38
N GLU A 76 13.01 -8.93 -4.10
CA GLU A 76 13.52 -10.18 -3.49
C GLU A 76 12.92 -11.42 -4.18
N LEU A 77 11.61 -11.45 -4.42
CA LEU A 77 10.96 -12.56 -5.14
C LEU A 77 11.50 -12.73 -6.56
N LYS A 78 11.75 -11.64 -7.29
CA LYS A 78 12.35 -11.69 -8.63
C LYS A 78 13.79 -12.20 -8.60
N ALA A 79 14.59 -11.77 -7.62
CA ALA A 79 15.97 -12.24 -7.46
C ALA A 79 16.02 -13.76 -7.22
N ARG A 80 15.08 -14.31 -6.45
CA ARG A 80 14.97 -15.76 -6.20
C ARG A 80 14.50 -16.55 -7.43
N ASP A 81 13.54 -16.03 -8.19
CA ASP A 81 13.09 -16.66 -9.45
C ASP A 81 14.22 -16.71 -10.49
N ALA A 82 15.07 -15.68 -10.53
CA ALA A 82 16.25 -15.64 -11.41
C ALA A 82 17.36 -16.60 -10.95
N ALA A 83 17.57 -16.75 -9.63
CA ALA A 83 18.60 -17.64 -9.08
C ALA A 83 18.23 -19.13 -9.14
N GLY A 84 16.93 -19.49 -9.12
CA GLY A 84 16.45 -20.87 -9.28
C GLY A 84 16.39 -21.37 -10.73
N LYS A 85 16.77 -20.53 -11.71
CA LYS A 85 16.78 -20.84 -13.15
C LYS A 85 18.19 -21.06 -13.73
N SER A 86 19.21 -21.26 -12.89
CA SER A 86 20.59 -21.58 -13.32
C SER A 86 21.00 -23.00 -12.99
#